data_AF-A0A159WBU5-F1
#
_entry.id   AF-A0A159WBU5-F1
#
_cell.length_a   1.000
_cell.length_b   1.000
_cell.length_c   1.000
_cell.angle_alpha   90.00
_cell.angle_beta   90.00
_cell.angle_gamma   90.00
#
_symmetry.space_group_name_H-M   'P 1'
#
loop_
_entity.id
_entity.type
_entity.pdbx_description
1 polymer ?
#
loop_
_entity_poly.entity_id
_entity_poly.type
_entity_poly.pdbx_seq_one_letter_code
_entity_poly.pdbx_strand_id
1 'polypeptide(L)'
;ICPSSGKPCSCAESKVHNCKSSAGDATSGDHGPASHSEIDGTLYNEKELIFPPELVRRNDLPLKLHGFSGIRWYRPLKLESLLDLKSLYPNAKLVVGNTEVGIEINFKNAQYPILISVTHVHELNAMNIKGNGLEIGSSVRLSKLQQVLIKVIAERDIHETSSCRAINEQLKWFAGKQVKNVASVGGNICTASPISDLNPLWMATGTEFRIVDSKGNIRTVLAKDFFLGYRKVDLSQGEILLSIFLPWSRRFEFVKEYKQSH
;
A
#
# COMPACT_ATOMS: atom_id res chain seq x y z
N ILE A 1 18.12 -2.52 23.16
CA ILE A 1 18.48 -3.09 21.84
C ILE A 1 17.88 -2.17 20.79
N CYS A 2 18.68 -1.65 19.85
CA CYS A 2 18.18 -0.72 18.84
C CYS A 2 17.37 -1.45 17.74
N PRO A 3 16.15 -0.99 17.34
CA PRO A 3 15.30 -1.69 16.39
C PRO A 3 15.87 -1.85 14.98
N SER A 4 16.84 -1.02 14.60
CA SER A 4 17.46 -1.04 13.27
C SER A 4 18.73 -1.91 13.20
N SER A 5 19.37 -2.21 14.33
CA SER A 5 20.68 -2.89 14.34
C SER A 5 20.79 -4.09 15.29
N GLY A 6 19.81 -4.32 16.17
CA GLY A 6 19.76 -5.51 17.02
C GLY A 6 20.86 -5.63 18.08
N LYS A 7 21.69 -4.59 18.30
CA LYS A 7 22.76 -4.59 19.31
C LYS A 7 22.40 -3.82 20.60
N PRO A 8 23.02 -4.15 21.76
CA PRO A 8 22.94 -3.34 22.99
C PRO A 8 23.57 -1.96 22.79
N CYS A 9 23.00 -0.91 23.38
CA CYS A 9 23.46 0.48 23.22
C CYS A 9 24.68 0.75 24.11
N SER A 10 25.77 1.27 23.55
CA SER A 10 27.06 1.48 24.23
C SER A 10 27.16 2.83 24.94
N CYS A 11 26.16 3.22 25.74
CA CYS A 11 26.21 4.45 26.52
C CYS A 11 26.61 4.11 27.96
N ALA A 12 27.91 3.99 28.23
CA ALA A 12 28.46 3.98 29.57
C ALA A 12 28.90 5.40 29.96
N GLU A 13 28.52 5.82 31.17
CA GLU A 13 28.82 7.11 31.78
C GLU A 13 30.35 7.39 31.80
N SER A 14 30.76 8.54 31.28
CA SER A 14 32.11 9.07 31.52
C SER A 14 32.02 10.44 32.20
N LYS A 15 32.82 10.57 33.25
CA LYS A 15 32.79 11.60 34.29
C LYS A 15 33.05 13.01 33.76
N VAL A 16 32.36 13.95 34.41
CA VAL A 16 32.48 15.41 34.31
C VAL A 16 33.92 15.89 34.58
N HIS A 17 34.47 16.69 33.66
CA HIS A 17 35.57 17.61 33.97
C HIS A 17 35.18 19.04 33.56
N ASN A 18 35.03 19.89 34.58
CA ASN A 18 34.85 21.33 34.47
C ASN A 18 36.13 21.99 33.95
N CYS A 19 36.02 22.85 32.93
CA CYS A 19 36.98 23.90 32.69
C CYS A 19 36.25 25.18 32.29
N LYS A 20 36.31 26.20 33.17
CA LYS A 20 35.81 27.55 32.92
C LYS A 20 36.83 28.34 32.11
N SER A 21 36.38 29.02 31.07
CA SER A 21 36.97 30.28 30.60
C SER A 21 35.90 31.13 29.90
N SER A 22 36.18 32.42 29.80
CA SER A 22 35.27 33.56 29.91
C SER A 22 34.84 34.23 28.60
N ALA A 23 33.65 34.84 28.67
CA ALA A 23 33.20 36.10 28.04
C ALA A 23 32.92 36.17 26.51
N GLY A 24 31.71 36.66 26.17
CA GLY A 24 31.43 37.30 24.88
C GLY A 24 30.03 37.04 24.33
N ASP A 25 29.13 38.00 24.55
CA ASP A 25 27.72 38.13 24.20
C ASP A 25 27.33 37.79 22.73
N ALA A 26 26.26 37.01 22.54
CA ALA A 26 25.38 37.02 21.34
C ALA A 26 24.14 36.12 21.55
N THR A 27 22.97 36.73 21.69
CA THR A 27 21.66 36.07 21.76
C THR A 27 21.42 35.15 20.55
N SER A 28 21.50 33.86 20.78
CA SER A 28 21.10 32.80 19.85
C SER A 28 20.17 31.87 20.63
N GLY A 29 18.92 31.74 20.21
CA GLY A 29 17.99 30.79 20.81
C GLY A 29 18.54 29.38 20.66
N ASP A 30 19.01 28.82 21.77
CA ASP A 30 19.62 27.49 21.83
C ASP A 30 18.51 26.43 21.74
N HIS A 31 18.33 25.85 20.56
CA HIS A 31 17.55 24.61 20.43
C HIS A 31 18.41 23.45 20.92
N GLY A 32 18.51 23.30 22.24
CA GLY A 32 19.11 22.14 22.87
C GLY A 32 18.35 20.87 22.46
N PRO A 33 19.05 19.72 22.31
CA PRO A 33 18.40 18.44 22.04
C PRO A 33 17.48 18.12 23.23
N ALA A 34 16.18 18.05 22.99
CA ALA A 34 15.23 17.61 24.00
C ALA A 34 15.62 16.18 24.44
N SER A 35 15.99 16.05 25.72
CA SER A 35 16.31 14.76 26.35
C SER A 35 15.06 13.88 26.30
N HIS A 36 15.13 12.77 25.58
CA HIS A 36 14.02 11.82 25.39
C HIS A 36 13.67 10.98 26.64
N SER A 37 14.14 11.36 27.83
CA SER A 37 14.12 10.49 29.01
C SER A 37 13.40 11.07 30.23
N GLU A 38 12.58 12.12 30.08
CA GLU A 38 11.79 12.68 31.19
C GLU A 38 10.36 12.12 31.29
N ILE A 39 10.01 11.15 30.47
CA ILE A 39 8.66 10.58 30.46
C ILE A 39 8.63 9.36 31.38
N ASP A 40 8.15 9.55 32.60
CA ASP A 40 7.87 8.47 33.55
C ASP A 40 6.74 7.57 32.99
N GLY A 41 7.14 6.37 32.55
CA GLY A 41 6.25 5.37 31.95
C GLY A 41 5.23 4.77 32.91
N THR A 42 5.31 5.07 34.21
CA THR A 42 4.37 4.55 35.22
C THR A 42 3.07 5.37 35.31
N LEU A 43 3.02 6.56 34.70
CA LEU A 43 1.82 7.40 34.59
C LEU A 43 0.82 6.93 33.51
N TYR A 44 1.20 5.98 32.66
CA TYR A 44 0.32 5.38 31.65
C TYR A 44 -0.62 4.33 32.27
N ASN A 45 -1.41 4.74 33.26
CA ASN A 45 -2.58 3.97 33.68
C ASN A 45 -3.76 4.32 32.75
N GLU A 46 -4.25 3.30 32.04
CA GLU A 46 -5.54 3.24 31.34
C GLU A 46 -5.84 4.23 30.19
N LYS A 47 -4.90 5.11 29.80
CA LYS A 47 -5.14 6.10 28.73
C LYS A 47 -4.28 5.84 27.50
N GLU A 48 -4.94 5.60 26.35
CA GLU A 48 -4.27 5.50 25.05
C GLU A 48 -3.45 6.75 24.75
N LEU A 49 -2.34 6.58 24.01
CA LEU A 49 -1.53 7.71 23.56
C LEU A 49 -2.34 8.61 22.62
N ILE A 50 -2.27 9.92 22.84
CA ILE A 50 -2.89 10.88 21.91
C ILE A 50 -2.18 10.85 20.55
N PHE A 51 -2.94 11.04 19.47
CA PHE A 51 -2.34 11.23 18.15
C PHE A 51 -1.64 12.60 18.07
N PRO A 52 -0.39 12.70 17.58
CA PRO A 52 0.36 13.95 17.56
C PRO A 52 -0.38 15.09 16.82
N PRO A 53 -0.68 16.23 17.48
CA PRO A 53 -1.44 17.33 16.87
C PRO A 53 -0.78 17.91 15.61
N GLU A 54 0.55 17.89 15.54
CA GLU A 54 1.33 18.37 14.39
C GLU A 54 1.05 17.54 13.14
N LEU A 55 0.78 16.24 13.30
CA LEU A 55 0.47 15.34 12.19
C LEU A 55 -0.98 15.51 11.69
N VAL A 56 -1.91 15.94 12.55
CA VAL A 56 -3.30 16.22 12.16
C VAL A 56 -3.37 17.41 11.20
N ARG A 57 -2.52 18.42 11.42
CA ARG A 57 -2.50 19.66 10.62
C ARG A 57 -1.61 19.57 9.38
N ARG A 58 -0.94 18.44 9.17
CA ARG A 58 0.02 18.27 8.10
C ARG A 58 -0.70 18.12 6.76
N ASN A 59 -0.36 18.97 5.81
CA ASN A 59 -0.76 18.79 4.41
C ASN A 59 0.15 17.75 3.74
N ASP A 60 -0.45 16.89 2.93
CA ASP A 60 0.31 16.00 2.06
C ASP A 60 0.97 16.79 0.94
N LEU A 61 2.28 16.58 0.78
CA LEU A 61 3.09 17.16 -0.28
C LEU A 61 3.65 16.05 -1.19
N PRO A 62 3.82 16.30 -2.49
CA PRO A 62 4.57 15.38 -3.33
C PRO A 62 6.00 15.27 -2.80
N LEU A 63 6.56 14.05 -2.80
CA LEU A 63 7.93 13.82 -2.30
C LEU A 63 8.82 13.24 -3.39
N LYS A 64 10.09 13.64 -3.34
CA LYS A 64 11.19 13.06 -4.11
C LYS A 64 12.35 12.85 -3.15
N LEU A 65 12.71 11.59 -2.95
CA LEU A 65 13.78 11.18 -2.03
C LEU A 65 14.89 10.48 -2.82
N HIS A 66 16.10 10.64 -2.32
CA HIS A 66 17.31 9.97 -2.82
C HIS A 66 17.80 9.00 -1.76
N GLY A 67 17.96 7.73 -2.14
CA GLY A 67 18.51 6.68 -1.30
C GLY A 67 19.95 6.37 -1.67
N PHE A 68 20.55 5.45 -0.90
CA PHE A 68 21.86 4.89 -1.21
C PHE A 68 21.88 4.25 -2.60
N SER A 69 23.08 4.18 -3.20
CA SER A 69 23.29 3.59 -4.53
C SER A 69 22.46 4.22 -5.65
N GLY A 70 22.05 5.49 -5.51
CA GLY A 70 21.35 6.24 -6.55
C GLY A 70 19.86 5.92 -6.69
N ILE A 71 19.27 5.17 -5.75
CA ILE A 71 17.83 4.90 -5.75
C ILE A 71 17.05 6.22 -5.63
N ARG A 72 16.03 6.41 -6.46
CA ARG A 72 15.10 7.54 -6.37
C ARG A 72 13.71 7.04 -6.04
N TRP A 73 13.08 7.68 -5.06
CA TRP A 73 11.72 7.35 -4.63
C TRP A 73 10.82 8.57 -4.78
N TYR A 74 9.70 8.40 -5.46
CA TYR A 74 8.72 9.46 -5.71
C TYR A 74 7.39 9.14 -5.02
N ARG A 75 6.70 10.15 -4.53
CA ARG A 75 5.31 10.08 -4.03
C ARG A 75 4.48 11.17 -4.70
N PRO A 76 3.88 10.93 -5.88
CA PRO A 76 2.87 11.82 -6.43
C PRO A 76 1.59 11.79 -5.58
N LEU A 77 0.82 12.87 -5.66
CA LEU A 77 -0.51 12.98 -5.03
C LEU A 77 -1.67 12.94 -6.05
N LYS A 78 -1.36 13.19 -7.33
CA LYS A 78 -2.32 13.25 -8.43
C LYS A 78 -2.03 12.16 -9.45
N LEU A 79 -3.07 11.67 -10.11
CA LEU A 79 -2.92 10.68 -11.18
C LEU A 79 -2.06 11.21 -12.33
N GLU A 80 -2.30 12.44 -12.78
CA GLU A 80 -1.51 13.10 -13.84
C GLU A 80 0.01 13.03 -13.55
N SER A 81 0.43 13.45 -12.35
CA SER A 81 1.84 13.40 -11.96
C SER A 81 2.41 11.98 -11.89
N LEU A 82 1.57 10.98 -11.57
CA LEU A 82 1.98 9.58 -11.65
C LEU A 82 2.19 9.14 -13.10
N LEU A 83 1.30 9.53 -14.01
CA LEU A 83 1.41 9.22 -15.43
C LEU A 83 2.62 9.89 -16.07
N ASP A 84 2.93 11.13 -15.71
CA ASP A 84 4.16 11.82 -16.11
C ASP A 84 5.41 11.08 -15.65
N LEU A 85 5.44 10.65 -14.38
CA LEU A 85 6.55 9.85 -13.84
C LEU A 85 6.67 8.50 -14.55
N LYS A 86 5.56 7.89 -14.95
CA LYS A 86 5.57 6.65 -15.72
C LYS A 86 5.97 6.83 -17.18
N SER A 87 5.64 7.97 -17.78
CA SER A 87 6.15 8.37 -19.09
C SER A 87 7.67 8.53 -19.05
N LEU A 88 8.18 9.27 -18.06
CA LEU A 88 9.60 9.55 -17.90
C LEU A 88 10.42 8.32 -17.48
N TYR A 89 9.83 7.45 -16.65
CA TYR A 89 10.47 6.24 -16.15
C TYR A 89 9.56 5.02 -16.35
N PRO A 90 9.47 4.49 -17.58
CA PRO A 90 8.54 3.41 -17.87
C PRO A 90 8.77 2.14 -17.04
N ASN A 91 10.03 1.86 -16.73
CA ASN A 91 10.48 0.73 -15.92
C ASN A 91 10.43 0.98 -14.41
N ALA A 92 9.98 2.15 -13.95
CA ALA A 92 9.87 2.44 -12.52
C ALA A 92 8.93 1.44 -11.82
N LYS A 93 9.34 0.90 -10.68
CA LYS A 93 8.48 -0.03 -9.94
C LYS A 93 7.46 0.75 -9.12
N LEU A 94 6.18 0.44 -9.30
CA LEU A 94 5.13 0.99 -8.44
C LEU A 94 5.12 0.27 -7.10
N VAL A 95 4.94 1.02 -6.02
CA VAL A 95 4.93 0.49 -4.66
C VAL A 95 3.71 0.98 -3.90
N VAL A 96 3.04 0.07 -3.19
CA VAL A 96 2.01 0.38 -2.19
C VAL A 96 2.46 -0.15 -0.83
N GLY A 97 2.20 -1.42 -0.54
CA GLY A 97 2.55 -2.05 0.73
C GLY A 97 3.92 -2.68 0.81
N ASN A 98 4.68 -2.69 -0.30
CA ASN A 98 6.00 -3.32 -0.41
C ASN A 98 6.05 -4.83 -0.08
N THR A 99 4.91 -5.52 0.03
CA THR A 99 4.83 -6.92 0.46
C THR A 99 5.35 -7.92 -0.56
N GLU A 100 5.41 -7.55 -1.85
CA GLU A 100 6.10 -8.33 -2.90
C GLU A 100 7.42 -7.68 -3.30
N VAL A 101 7.43 -6.36 -3.55
CA VAL A 101 8.64 -5.64 -3.99
C VAL A 101 9.79 -5.80 -2.99
N GLY A 102 9.51 -5.78 -1.69
CA GLY A 102 10.51 -6.04 -0.66
C GLY A 102 11.06 -7.47 -0.71
N ILE A 103 10.24 -8.46 -1.06
CA ILE A 103 10.70 -9.85 -1.25
C ILE A 103 11.57 -9.96 -2.50
N GLU A 104 11.18 -9.33 -3.60
CA GLU A 104 11.96 -9.29 -4.84
C GLU A 104 13.36 -8.71 -4.60
N ILE A 105 13.45 -7.57 -3.90
CA ILE A 105 14.72 -6.92 -3.58
C ILE A 105 15.56 -7.79 -2.64
N ASN A 106 14.99 -8.25 -1.52
CA ASN A 106 15.77 -8.90 -0.45
C ASN A 106 16.15 -10.35 -0.75
N PHE A 107 15.29 -11.08 -1.48
CA PHE A 107 15.45 -12.53 -1.66
C PHE A 107 15.59 -12.98 -3.11
N LYS A 108 15.29 -12.10 -4.09
CA LYS A 108 15.43 -12.40 -5.54
C LYS A 108 16.45 -11.52 -6.24
N ASN A 109 17.22 -10.73 -5.48
CA ASN A 109 18.26 -9.82 -5.98
C ASN A 109 17.74 -8.83 -7.05
N ALA A 110 16.46 -8.47 -6.98
CA ALA A 110 15.87 -7.53 -7.92
C ALA A 110 16.37 -6.10 -7.63
N GLN A 111 16.67 -5.35 -8.69
CA GLN A 111 17.14 -3.97 -8.57
C GLN A 111 16.14 -3.01 -9.20
N TYR A 112 15.61 -2.10 -8.38
CA TYR A 112 14.67 -1.08 -8.81
C TYR A 112 15.23 0.32 -8.51
N PRO A 113 15.95 0.94 -9.46
CA PRO A 113 16.57 2.25 -9.24
C PRO A 113 15.54 3.37 -9.07
N ILE A 114 14.33 3.20 -9.62
CA ILE A 114 13.23 4.15 -9.52
C ILE A 114 12.02 3.46 -8.91
N LEU A 115 11.56 3.99 -7.78
CA LEU A 115 10.37 3.56 -7.07
C LEU A 115 9.35 4.69 -7.07
N ILE A 116 8.08 4.37 -7.32
CA ILE A 116 6.98 5.34 -7.24
C ILE A 116 5.92 4.80 -6.29
N SER A 117 5.75 5.48 -5.16
CA SER A 117 4.69 5.20 -4.21
C SER A 117 3.38 5.83 -4.67
N VAL A 118 2.37 4.99 -4.89
CA VAL A 118 1.05 5.43 -5.38
C VAL A 118 0.00 5.51 -4.28
N THR A 119 0.43 5.44 -3.02
CA THR A 119 -0.44 5.36 -1.83
C THR A 119 -1.28 6.61 -1.57
N HIS A 120 -0.92 7.74 -2.19
CA HIS A 120 -1.57 9.04 -2.00
C HIS A 120 -2.29 9.54 -3.27
N VAL A 121 -2.30 8.75 -4.34
CA VAL A 121 -3.03 9.10 -5.57
C VAL A 121 -4.51 8.76 -5.36
N HIS A 122 -5.35 9.79 -5.18
CA HIS A 122 -6.74 9.63 -4.74
C HIS A 122 -7.54 8.60 -5.56
N GLU A 123 -7.44 8.66 -6.87
CA GLU A 123 -8.17 7.82 -7.82
C GLU A 123 -7.85 6.32 -7.63
N LEU A 124 -6.59 5.99 -7.31
CA LEU A 124 -6.17 4.61 -7.05
C LEU A 124 -6.60 4.12 -5.67
N ASN A 125 -7.07 5.00 -4.78
CA ASN A 125 -7.45 4.68 -3.41
C ASN A 125 -8.96 4.76 -3.18
N ALA A 126 -9.73 5.19 -4.17
CA ALA A 126 -11.17 5.30 -4.12
C ALA A 126 -11.86 3.92 -4.20
N MET A 127 -13.06 3.82 -3.60
CA MET A 127 -13.98 2.72 -3.82
C MET A 127 -15.39 3.26 -3.94
N ASN A 128 -16.10 2.85 -4.99
CA ASN A 128 -17.43 3.35 -5.28
C ASN A 128 -18.38 2.17 -5.49
N ILE A 129 -19.44 2.11 -4.68
CA ILE A 129 -20.55 1.17 -4.87
C ILE A 129 -21.45 1.76 -5.96
N LYS A 130 -21.55 1.09 -7.10
CA LYS A 130 -22.40 1.48 -8.24
C LYS A 130 -23.65 0.61 -8.30
N GLY A 131 -24.61 1.01 -9.14
CA GLY A 131 -25.83 0.23 -9.38
C GLY A 131 -25.53 -1.17 -9.94
N ASN A 132 -24.47 -1.32 -10.72
CA ASN A 132 -24.12 -2.55 -11.45
C ASN A 132 -22.87 -3.28 -10.92
N GLY A 133 -22.15 -2.74 -9.94
CA GLY A 133 -20.94 -3.36 -9.39
C GLY A 133 -20.19 -2.50 -8.39
N LEU A 134 -19.07 -3.03 -7.89
CA LEU A 134 -18.11 -2.34 -7.04
C LEU A 134 -16.92 -1.89 -7.88
N GLU A 135 -16.64 -0.59 -7.91
CA GLU A 135 -15.39 -0.06 -8.43
C GLU A 135 -14.36 0.08 -7.30
N ILE A 136 -13.17 -0.48 -7.50
CA ILE A 136 -12.11 -0.59 -6.51
C ILE A 136 -10.82 -0.02 -7.11
N GLY A 137 -10.29 1.06 -6.53
CA GLY A 137 -8.98 1.59 -6.93
C GLY A 137 -7.85 0.57 -6.69
N SER A 138 -6.86 0.54 -7.56
CA SER A 138 -5.80 -0.49 -7.51
C SER A 138 -4.89 -0.41 -6.28
N SER A 139 -4.83 0.74 -5.61
CA SER A 139 -4.08 0.96 -4.36
C SER A 139 -4.91 0.76 -3.10
N VAL A 140 -6.18 0.37 -3.22
CA VAL A 140 -7.02 -0.04 -2.07
C VAL A 140 -6.37 -1.21 -1.35
N ARG A 141 -6.37 -1.16 -0.01
CA ARG A 141 -5.71 -2.13 0.87
C ARG A 141 -6.64 -3.31 1.04
N LEU A 142 -6.09 -4.53 1.15
CA LEU A 142 -6.92 -5.73 1.29
C LEU A 142 -7.80 -5.69 2.54
N SER A 143 -7.34 -5.10 3.65
CA SER A 143 -8.16 -4.92 4.86
C SER A 143 -9.34 -3.97 4.61
N LYS A 144 -9.12 -2.89 3.85
CA LYS A 144 -10.17 -1.93 3.51
C LYS A 144 -11.18 -2.51 2.52
N LEU A 145 -10.72 -3.31 1.54
CA LEU A 145 -11.58 -4.10 0.67
C LEU A 145 -12.45 -5.05 1.53
N GLN A 146 -11.85 -5.81 2.44
CA GLN A 146 -12.56 -6.76 3.30
C GLN A 146 -13.68 -6.07 4.10
N GLN A 147 -13.41 -4.90 4.69
CA GLN A 147 -14.42 -4.11 5.41
C GLN A 147 -15.60 -3.71 4.53
N VAL A 148 -15.35 -3.27 3.30
CA VAL A 148 -16.41 -2.87 2.38
C VAL A 148 -17.21 -4.08 1.88
N LEU A 149 -16.55 -5.21 1.62
CA LEU A 149 -17.25 -6.44 1.25
C LEU A 149 -18.20 -6.89 2.36
N ILE A 150 -17.77 -6.88 3.63
CA ILE A 150 -18.64 -7.20 4.77
C ILE A 150 -19.88 -6.30 4.80
N LYS A 151 -19.69 -4.99 4.60
CA LYS A 151 -20.80 -4.02 4.55
C LYS A 151 -21.77 -4.33 3.41
N VAL A 152 -21.24 -4.50 2.19
CA VAL A 152 -22.04 -4.81 0.99
C VAL A 152 -22.81 -6.12 1.14
N ILE A 153 -22.18 -7.14 1.74
CA ILE A 153 -22.80 -8.45 2.00
C ILE A 153 -23.97 -8.35 2.98
N ALA A 154 -23.92 -7.42 3.94
CA ALA A 154 -24.97 -7.22 4.93
C ALA A 154 -26.13 -6.35 4.39
N GLU A 155 -25.85 -5.40 3.50
CA GLU A 155 -26.83 -4.40 3.05
C GLU A 155 -27.52 -4.75 1.73
N ARG A 156 -26.91 -5.59 0.88
CA ARG A 156 -27.48 -5.95 -0.44
C ARG A 156 -28.14 -7.32 -0.42
N ASP A 157 -28.97 -7.56 -1.42
CA ASP A 157 -29.65 -8.84 -1.59
C ASP A 157 -28.64 -9.99 -1.76
N ILE A 158 -29.02 -11.16 -1.23
CA ILE A 158 -28.15 -12.33 -1.22
C ILE A 158 -27.69 -12.76 -2.62
N HIS A 159 -28.56 -12.58 -3.64
CA HIS A 159 -28.27 -12.95 -5.01
C HIS A 159 -27.29 -12.00 -5.72
N GLU A 160 -27.09 -10.78 -5.21
CA GLU A 160 -26.17 -9.79 -5.77
C GLU A 160 -24.74 -9.90 -5.20
N THR A 161 -24.57 -10.66 -4.11
CA THR A 161 -23.36 -10.64 -3.29
C THR A 161 -22.56 -11.93 -3.33
N SER A 162 -22.85 -12.85 -4.25
CA SER A 162 -22.18 -14.15 -4.32
C SER A 162 -20.66 -14.00 -4.52
N SER A 163 -20.24 -13.18 -5.48
CA SER A 163 -18.83 -12.84 -5.72
C SER A 163 -18.18 -12.17 -4.51
N CYS A 164 -18.88 -11.24 -3.87
CA CYS A 164 -18.38 -10.54 -2.68
C CYS A 164 -18.13 -11.50 -1.52
N ARG A 165 -19.04 -12.45 -1.29
CA ARG A 165 -18.90 -13.49 -0.25
C ARG A 165 -17.68 -14.35 -0.53
N ALA A 166 -17.52 -14.83 -1.76
CA ALA A 166 -16.38 -15.66 -2.13
C ALA A 166 -15.03 -14.96 -1.90
N ILE A 167 -14.92 -13.70 -2.33
CA ILE A 167 -13.71 -12.89 -2.10
C ILE A 167 -13.48 -12.63 -0.60
N ASN A 168 -14.54 -12.33 0.16
CA ASN A 168 -14.42 -12.08 1.59
C ASN A 168 -13.97 -13.33 2.37
N GLU A 169 -14.52 -14.51 2.05
CA GLU A 169 -14.09 -15.79 2.64
C GLU A 169 -12.63 -16.08 2.32
N GLN A 170 -12.20 -15.87 1.07
CA GLN A 170 -10.81 -16.03 0.67
C GLN A 170 -9.87 -15.10 1.47
N LEU A 171 -10.28 -13.85 1.71
CA LEU A 171 -9.52 -12.88 2.52
C LEU A 171 -9.41 -13.24 4.00
N LYS A 172 -10.27 -14.12 4.55
CA LYS A 172 -10.12 -14.62 5.93
C LYS A 172 -8.84 -15.42 6.10
N TRP A 173 -8.50 -16.21 5.08
CA TRP A 173 -7.32 -17.08 5.04
C TRP A 173 -6.11 -16.45 4.33
N PHE A 174 -6.23 -15.18 3.95
CA PHE A 174 -5.16 -14.43 3.29
C PHE A 174 -4.27 -13.74 4.31
N ALA A 175 -3.11 -14.35 4.59
CA ALA A 175 -2.04 -13.79 5.41
C ALA A 175 -2.50 -13.23 6.79
N GLY A 176 -1.57 -12.57 7.49
CA GLY A 176 -1.89 -11.85 8.73
C GLY A 176 -2.51 -10.47 8.48
N LYS A 177 -3.10 -9.88 9.53
CA LYS A 177 -3.67 -8.52 9.52
C LYS A 177 -2.62 -7.47 9.09
N GLN A 178 -1.38 -7.66 9.50
CA GLN A 178 -0.23 -6.80 9.18
C GLN A 178 -0.02 -6.70 7.67
N VAL A 179 -0.04 -7.83 6.97
CA VAL A 179 0.09 -7.89 5.50
C VAL A 179 -1.14 -7.25 4.85
N LYS A 180 -2.35 -7.64 5.27
CA LYS A 180 -3.60 -7.11 4.70
C LYS A 180 -3.77 -5.60 4.86
N ASN A 181 -3.20 -5.01 5.91
CA ASN A 181 -3.28 -3.57 6.16
C ASN A 181 -2.46 -2.74 5.18
N VAL A 182 -1.47 -3.33 4.50
CA VAL A 182 -0.59 -2.61 3.58
C VAL A 182 -0.63 -3.15 2.15
N ALA A 183 -0.87 -4.45 1.96
CA ALA A 183 -1.00 -5.06 0.64
C ALA A 183 -2.19 -4.45 -0.12
N SER A 184 -1.98 -4.11 -1.39
CA SER A 184 -3.02 -3.57 -2.24
C SER A 184 -3.63 -4.61 -3.17
N VAL A 185 -4.88 -4.36 -3.57
CA VAL A 185 -5.62 -5.17 -4.55
C VAL A 185 -4.85 -5.25 -5.87
N GLY A 186 -4.45 -4.11 -6.42
CA GLY A 186 -3.68 -4.05 -7.66
C GLY A 186 -2.28 -4.64 -7.53
N GLY A 187 -1.66 -4.55 -6.35
CA GLY A 187 -0.38 -5.22 -6.09
C GLY A 187 -0.51 -6.74 -6.17
N ASN A 188 -1.56 -7.31 -5.57
CA ASN A 188 -1.86 -8.74 -5.67
C ASN A 188 -2.15 -9.18 -7.11
N ILE A 189 -2.94 -8.39 -7.86
CA ILE A 189 -3.26 -8.66 -9.28
C ILE A 189 -2.01 -8.60 -10.16
N CYS A 190 -1.31 -7.47 -10.17
CA CYS A 190 -0.16 -7.23 -11.06
C CYS A 190 1.06 -8.08 -10.72
N THR A 191 1.17 -8.60 -9.49
CA THR A 191 2.20 -9.60 -9.16
C THR A 191 2.00 -10.90 -9.96
N ALA A 192 0.75 -11.22 -10.32
CA ALA A 192 0.39 -12.40 -11.09
C ALA A 192 1.07 -13.69 -10.59
N SER A 193 1.07 -13.86 -9.27
CA SER A 193 1.55 -15.09 -8.66
C SER A 193 0.63 -16.25 -9.09
N PRO A 194 1.17 -17.39 -9.56
CA PRO A 194 0.37 -18.57 -9.92
C PRO A 194 -0.46 -19.13 -8.76
N ILE A 195 -0.03 -18.86 -7.53
CA ILE A 195 -0.70 -19.25 -6.29
C ILE A 195 -1.46 -18.09 -5.65
N SER A 196 -1.79 -17.04 -6.41
CA SER A 196 -2.61 -15.94 -5.89
C SER A 196 -4.00 -16.49 -5.54
N ASP A 197 -4.39 -16.29 -4.28
CA ASP A 197 -5.70 -16.65 -3.77
C ASP A 197 -6.85 -15.88 -4.45
N LEU A 198 -6.62 -14.63 -4.88
CA LEU A 198 -7.69 -13.76 -5.39
C LEU A 198 -7.79 -13.73 -6.91
N ASN A 199 -6.70 -13.98 -7.64
CA ASN A 199 -6.70 -13.92 -9.11
C ASN A 199 -7.71 -14.88 -9.76
N PRO A 200 -7.84 -16.15 -9.31
CA PRO A 200 -8.88 -17.05 -9.80
C PRO A 200 -10.30 -16.49 -9.62
N LEU A 201 -10.57 -15.82 -8.50
CA LEU A 201 -11.88 -15.22 -8.24
C LEU A 201 -12.15 -14.04 -9.18
N TRP A 202 -11.17 -13.16 -9.41
CA TRP A 202 -11.34 -12.07 -10.38
C TRP A 202 -11.67 -12.59 -11.78
N MET A 203 -10.98 -13.66 -12.21
CA MET A 203 -11.24 -14.30 -13.50
C MET A 203 -12.65 -14.94 -13.57
N ALA A 204 -13.07 -15.61 -12.50
CA ALA A 204 -14.35 -16.32 -12.45
C ALA A 204 -15.57 -15.39 -12.39
N THR A 205 -15.43 -14.20 -11.78
CA THR A 205 -16.55 -13.28 -11.54
C THR A 205 -16.82 -12.32 -12.69
N GLY A 206 -16.15 -12.49 -13.84
CA GLY A 206 -16.26 -11.54 -14.96
C GLY A 206 -15.78 -10.14 -14.61
N THR A 207 -14.81 -10.03 -13.68
CA THR A 207 -14.27 -8.74 -13.26
C THR A 207 -13.58 -8.05 -14.44
N GLU A 208 -13.75 -6.74 -14.53
CA GLU A 208 -13.09 -5.90 -15.52
C GLU A 208 -11.97 -5.09 -14.87
N PHE A 209 -10.82 -5.01 -15.53
CA PHE A 209 -9.69 -4.20 -15.12
C PHE A 209 -9.59 -2.97 -16.03
N ARG A 210 -9.62 -1.79 -15.42
CA ARG A 210 -9.38 -0.52 -16.12
C ARG A 210 -7.90 -0.20 -16.05
N ILE A 211 -7.30 -0.03 -17.21
CA ILE A 211 -5.88 0.23 -17.39
C ILE A 211 -5.75 1.61 -18.03
N VAL A 212 -4.84 2.42 -17.50
CA VAL A 212 -4.58 3.76 -18.03
C VAL A 212 -3.13 3.85 -18.49
N ASP A 213 -2.92 4.44 -19.66
CA ASP A 213 -1.58 4.71 -20.19
C ASP A 213 -1.02 6.04 -19.68
N SER A 214 0.24 6.31 -20.00
CA SER A 214 0.92 7.56 -19.63
C SER A 214 0.34 8.82 -20.27
N LYS A 215 -0.53 8.68 -21.29
CA LYS A 215 -1.23 9.78 -21.96
C LYS A 215 -2.65 10.00 -21.41
N GLY A 216 -3.08 9.17 -20.46
CA GLY A 216 -4.42 9.21 -19.86
C GLY A 216 -5.49 8.44 -20.64
N ASN A 217 -5.13 7.71 -21.71
CA ASN A 217 -6.10 6.86 -22.40
C ASN A 217 -6.44 5.65 -21.52
N ILE A 218 -7.72 5.29 -21.48
CA ILE A 218 -8.20 4.17 -20.66
C ILE A 218 -8.69 3.06 -21.58
N ARG A 219 -8.21 1.84 -21.32
CA ARG A 219 -8.76 0.61 -21.87
C ARG A 219 -9.26 -0.30 -20.76
N THR A 220 -10.19 -1.18 -21.11
CA THR A 220 -10.76 -2.18 -20.21
C THR A 220 -10.42 -3.57 -20.71
N VAL A 221 -10.04 -4.45 -19.79
CA VAL A 221 -9.71 -5.86 -20.07
C VAL A 221 -10.45 -6.75 -19.08
N LEU A 222 -11.00 -7.87 -19.53
CA LEU A 222 -11.57 -8.87 -18.63
C LEU A 222 -10.44 -9.55 -17.84
N ALA A 223 -10.66 -9.80 -16.56
CA ALA A 223 -9.65 -10.40 -15.69
C ALA A 223 -9.09 -11.72 -16.24
N LYS A 224 -9.91 -12.53 -16.91
CA LYS A 224 -9.49 -13.79 -17.56
C LYS A 224 -8.46 -13.59 -18.68
N ASP A 225 -8.48 -12.45 -19.35
CA ASP A 225 -7.61 -12.14 -20.50
C ASP A 225 -6.38 -11.32 -20.06
N PHE A 226 -6.36 -10.84 -18.81
CA PHE A 226 -5.27 -10.04 -18.26
C PHE A 226 -4.04 -10.86 -17.87
N PHE A 227 -4.20 -12.13 -17.48
CA PHE A 227 -3.10 -12.98 -17.04
C PHE A 227 -2.54 -13.79 -18.23
N LEU A 228 -1.37 -13.38 -18.73
CA LEU A 228 -0.79 -13.93 -19.96
C LEU A 228 0.16 -15.12 -19.71
N GLY A 229 0.48 -15.41 -18.45
CA GLY A 229 1.37 -16.50 -18.07
C GLY A 229 2.02 -16.28 -16.70
N TYR A 230 3.07 -17.07 -16.40
CA TYR A 230 3.79 -17.00 -15.13
C TYR A 230 4.31 -15.59 -14.85
N ARG A 231 3.74 -14.91 -13.84
CA ARG A 231 4.08 -13.52 -13.46
C ARG A 231 4.06 -12.52 -14.63
N LYS A 232 3.24 -12.78 -15.65
CA LYS A 232 3.09 -11.95 -16.84
C LYS A 232 1.65 -11.50 -16.97
N VAL A 233 1.45 -10.19 -17.09
CA VAL A 233 0.15 -9.54 -17.23
C VAL A 233 0.07 -8.73 -18.51
N ASP A 234 -1.15 -8.47 -18.96
CA ASP A 234 -1.47 -7.58 -20.08
C ASP A 234 -1.37 -6.10 -19.67
N LEU A 235 -0.16 -5.67 -19.32
CA LEU A 235 0.21 -4.26 -19.16
C LEU A 235 1.35 -3.94 -20.11
N SER A 236 1.10 -3.02 -21.02
CA SER A 236 2.12 -2.43 -21.89
C SER A 236 3.02 -1.49 -21.09
N GLN A 237 4.18 -1.17 -21.67
CA GLN A 237 5.12 -0.25 -21.04
C GLN A 237 4.48 1.13 -20.83
N GLY A 238 4.57 1.64 -19.60
CA GLY A 238 3.96 2.92 -19.21
C GLY A 238 2.49 2.83 -18.80
N GLU A 239 1.83 1.68 -18.96
CA GLU A 239 0.49 1.45 -18.44
C GLU A 239 0.49 1.13 -16.95
N ILE A 240 -0.62 1.47 -16.28
CA ILE A 240 -0.88 1.11 -14.90
C ILE A 240 -2.31 0.58 -14.77
N LEU A 241 -2.50 -0.36 -13.82
CA LEU A 241 -3.83 -0.76 -13.39
C LEU A 241 -4.45 0.37 -12.58
N LEU A 242 -5.51 0.98 -13.09
CA LEU A 242 -6.22 2.11 -12.47
C LEU A 242 -7.21 1.59 -11.43
N SER A 243 -8.15 0.75 -11.86
CA SER A 243 -9.21 0.23 -11.01
C SER A 243 -9.70 -1.14 -11.46
N ILE A 244 -10.40 -1.79 -10.56
CA ILE A 244 -11.02 -3.09 -10.69
C ILE A 244 -12.53 -2.87 -10.58
N PHE A 245 -13.29 -3.34 -11.56
CA PHE A 245 -14.75 -3.31 -11.55
C PHE A 245 -15.28 -4.72 -11.36
N LEU A 246 -15.79 -5.00 -10.16
CA LEU A 246 -16.41 -6.27 -9.79
C LEU A 246 -17.93 -6.15 -9.99
N PRO A 247 -18.53 -6.83 -10.98
CA PRO A 247 -19.97 -6.79 -11.18
C PRO A 247 -20.73 -7.47 -10.02
N TRP A 248 -21.96 -7.03 -9.77
CA TRP A 248 -22.88 -7.77 -8.91
C TRP A 248 -23.26 -9.10 -9.56
N SER A 249 -23.37 -10.16 -8.76
CA SER A 249 -23.87 -11.44 -9.28
C SER A 249 -25.35 -11.33 -9.66
N ARG A 250 -25.76 -12.09 -10.65
CA ARG A 250 -27.14 -12.14 -11.13
C ARG A 250 -27.95 -13.17 -10.34
N ARG A 251 -29.27 -13.15 -10.50
CA ARG A 251 -30.12 -14.25 -10.03
C ARG A 251 -29.65 -15.56 -10.67
N PHE A 252 -29.55 -16.61 -9.84
CA PHE A 252 -29.05 -17.93 -10.22
C PHE A 252 -27.57 -17.98 -10.63
N GLU A 253 -26.80 -16.94 -10.34
CA GLU A 253 -25.34 -16.95 -10.47
C GLU A 253 -24.70 -17.14 -9.09
N PHE A 254 -23.89 -18.19 -8.95
CA PHE A 254 -23.24 -18.55 -7.69
C PHE A 254 -21.74 -18.68 -7.89
N VAL A 255 -20.98 -18.05 -6.99
CA VAL A 255 -19.52 -18.07 -6.96
C VAL A 255 -19.08 -18.66 -5.64
N LYS A 256 -18.14 -19.61 -5.70
CA LYS A 256 -17.57 -20.25 -4.53
C LYS A 256 -16.05 -20.34 -4.63
N GLU A 257 -15.41 -20.04 -3.52
CA GLU A 257 -13.98 -20.06 -3.28
C GLU A 257 -13.55 -21.37 -2.61
N TYR A 258 -12.37 -21.85 -2.98
CA TYR A 258 -11.70 -22.98 -2.35
C TYR A 258 -10.21 -22.69 -2.26
N LYS A 259 -9.60 -23.02 -1.11
CA LYS A 259 -8.16 -22.94 -0.88
C LYS A 259 -7.72 -24.17 -0.12
N GLN A 260 -6.64 -24.79 -0.58
CA GLN A 260 -5.89 -25.79 0.18
C GLN A 260 -4.53 -25.20 0.56
N SER A 261 -4.14 -25.36 1.82
CA SER A 261 -2.77 -25.11 2.28
C SER A 261 -2.26 -26.32 3.07
N HIS A 262 -0.95 -26.50 3.09
CA HIS A 262 -0.26 -27.49 3.93
C HIS A 262 -0.07 -26.97 5.35
#